data_AF-A0A919NCW8-F1
#
_entry.id   AF-A0A919NCW8-F1
#
_cell.length_a   1.000
_cell.length_b   1.000
_cell.length_c   1.000
_cell.angle_alpha   90.00
_cell.angle_beta   90.00
_cell.angle_gamma   90.00
#
_symmetry.space_group_name_H-M   'P 1'
#
loop_
_entity.id
_entity.type
_entity.pdbx_description
1 polymer ?
#
loop_
_entity_poly.entity_id
_entity_poly.type
_entity_poly.pdbx_seq_one_letter_code
_entity_poly.pdbx_strand_id
1 'polypeptide(L)'
;MAQDAPRRVPTRADGWRPDDPVLNGLIHKSIEQAYRRTAETGSMTAFFGGGIVLTVLGVILAAGTDNPTLAAGVVVVLAAGGLMYAGLNAPESKLDPIRILDVLGGPGNLPAGYLVYPAAWRAGMPEFLARVSDRQLAVAARLCREHPGSVADLVRLVATAEAHAHEHAWGRPVTEAEVHRFAQRATAEWARIAPVSMNAQAG
;
A
#
# COMPACT_ATOMS: atom_id res chain seq x y z
N MET A 1 -2.42 15.37 20.25
CA MET A 1 -2.25 14.89 18.85
C MET A 1 -1.13 13.87 18.88
N ALA A 2 -1.45 12.59 18.95
CA ALA A 2 -0.43 11.54 18.91
C ALA A 2 0.15 11.53 17.50
N GLN A 3 1.46 11.76 17.39
CA GLN A 3 2.20 11.41 16.19
C GLN A 3 2.10 9.88 16.06
N ASP A 4 1.21 9.39 15.21
CA ASP A 4 1.17 7.96 14.86
C ASP A 4 2.52 7.62 14.23
N ALA A 5 3.40 7.03 15.02
CA ALA A 5 4.62 6.45 14.51
C ALA A 5 4.24 5.44 13.42
N PRO A 6 4.92 5.42 12.27
CA PRO A 6 4.56 4.51 11.18
C PRO A 6 4.54 3.08 11.71
N ARG A 7 3.37 2.44 11.63
CA ARG A 7 3.15 1.09 12.16
C ARG A 7 4.16 0.14 11.50
N ARG A 8 5.01 -0.47 12.31
CA ARG A 8 6.09 -1.34 11.84
C ARG A 8 5.51 -2.64 11.29
N VAL A 9 6.23 -3.25 10.34
CA VAL A 9 5.90 -4.58 9.81
C VAL A 9 5.84 -5.55 10.99
N PRO A 10 4.74 -6.30 11.17
CA PRO A 10 4.68 -7.30 12.21
C PRO A 10 5.69 -8.40 11.90
N THR A 11 6.64 -8.61 12.80
CA THR A 11 7.63 -9.68 12.69
C THR A 11 7.19 -10.87 13.54
N ARG A 12 7.12 -12.05 12.95
CA ARG A 12 6.98 -13.29 13.73
C ARG A 12 8.25 -13.57 14.52
N ALA A 13 8.10 -14.24 15.65
CA ALA A 13 9.21 -14.69 16.49
C ALA A 13 10.13 -15.70 15.79
N ASP A 14 9.62 -16.45 14.82
CA ASP A 14 10.38 -17.43 14.03
C ASP A 14 11.04 -16.83 12.77
N GLY A 15 10.83 -15.55 12.49
CA GLY A 15 11.37 -14.88 11.30
C GLY A 15 10.80 -15.38 9.97
N TRP A 16 9.75 -16.21 10.00
CA TRP A 16 9.18 -16.79 8.78
C TRP A 16 8.58 -15.71 7.87
N ARG A 17 8.75 -15.91 6.55
CA ARG A 17 8.20 -15.06 5.49
C ARG A 17 7.71 -15.92 4.33
N PRO A 18 6.67 -15.46 3.61
CA PRO A 18 6.26 -16.12 2.38
C PRO A 18 7.35 -15.97 1.32
N ASP A 19 7.62 -17.06 0.60
CA ASP A 19 8.57 -17.13 -0.50
C ASP A 19 7.88 -17.71 -1.74
N ASP A 20 7.09 -16.90 -2.42
CA ASP A 20 6.53 -17.21 -3.74
C ASP A 20 7.14 -16.24 -4.76
N PRO A 21 7.97 -16.71 -5.70
CA PRO A 21 8.67 -15.85 -6.65
C PRO A 21 7.71 -15.13 -7.61
N VAL A 22 6.56 -15.73 -7.93
CA VAL A 22 5.58 -15.14 -8.86
C VAL A 22 4.88 -13.97 -8.19
N LEU A 23 4.31 -14.21 -7.00
CA LEU A 23 3.56 -13.18 -6.30
C LEU A 23 4.49 -12.07 -5.78
N ASN A 24 5.70 -12.43 -5.32
CA ASN A 24 6.72 -11.44 -4.94
C ASN A 24 7.11 -10.55 -6.14
N GLY A 25 7.26 -11.14 -7.33
CA GLY A 25 7.53 -10.40 -8.57
C GLY A 25 6.39 -9.47 -8.95
N LEU A 26 5.14 -9.93 -8.83
CA LEU A 26 3.95 -9.12 -9.12
C LEU A 26 3.83 -7.93 -8.16
N ILE A 27 4.07 -8.13 -6.86
CA ILE A 27 4.05 -7.06 -5.86
C ILE A 27 5.16 -6.03 -6.15
N HIS A 28 6.38 -6.48 -6.46
CA HIS A 28 7.46 -5.55 -6.80
C HIS A 28 7.14 -4.75 -8.07
N LYS A 29 6.61 -5.42 -9.10
CA LYS A 29 6.23 -4.77 -10.35
C LYS A 29 5.07 -3.78 -10.15
N SER A 30 4.08 -4.10 -9.33
CA SER A 30 2.97 -3.18 -9.06
C SER A 30 3.44 -1.94 -8.29
N ILE A 31 4.35 -2.12 -7.32
CA ILE A 31 5.01 -1.01 -6.61
C ILE A 31 5.77 -0.14 -7.62
N GLU A 32 6.63 -0.75 -8.44
CA GLU A 32 7.43 -0.03 -9.44
C GLU A 32 6.56 0.72 -10.45
N GLN A 33 5.51 0.09 -10.97
CA GLN A 33 4.55 0.72 -11.88
C GLN A 33 3.80 1.88 -11.22
N ALA A 34 3.45 1.77 -9.94
CA ALA A 34 2.77 2.84 -9.22
C ALA A 34 3.70 4.06 -9.02
N TYR A 35 4.95 3.84 -8.65
CA TYR A 35 5.96 4.91 -8.58
C TYR A 35 6.22 5.53 -9.96
N ARG A 36 6.33 4.71 -11.00
CA ARG A 36 6.56 5.18 -12.37
C ARG A 36 5.40 6.02 -12.89
N ARG A 37 4.15 5.58 -12.71
CA ARG A 37 2.95 6.34 -13.12
C ARG A 37 2.86 7.68 -12.42
N THR A 38 3.18 7.72 -11.13
CA THR A 38 3.18 8.96 -10.36
C THR A 38 4.24 9.95 -10.86
N ALA A 39 5.44 9.46 -11.19
CA ALA A 39 6.49 10.27 -11.80
C ALA A 39 6.08 10.81 -13.19
N GLU A 40 5.47 9.97 -14.03
CA GLU A 40 4.99 10.36 -15.37
C GLU A 40 3.83 11.37 -15.30
N THR A 41 2.90 11.21 -14.35
CA THR A 41 1.72 12.09 -14.20
C THR A 41 2.10 13.49 -13.69
N GLY A 42 3.06 13.58 -12.76
CA GLY A 42 3.61 14.85 -12.31
C GLY A 42 4.32 15.62 -13.43
N SER A 43 5.03 14.90 -14.31
CA SER A 43 5.67 15.50 -15.48
C SER A 43 4.65 15.98 -16.51
N MET A 44 3.58 15.23 -16.77
CA MET A 44 2.66 15.52 -17.87
C MET A 44 1.81 16.78 -17.60
N THR A 45 1.28 16.91 -16.39
CA THR A 45 0.44 18.05 -15.99
C THR A 45 1.23 19.36 -15.95
N ALA A 46 2.46 19.33 -15.43
CA ALA A 46 3.36 20.48 -15.44
C ALA A 46 3.76 20.90 -16.87
N PHE A 47 3.99 19.93 -17.76
CA PHE A 47 4.39 20.20 -19.14
C PHE A 47 3.28 20.84 -19.97
N PHE A 48 2.05 20.32 -19.89
CA PHE A 48 0.91 20.88 -20.64
C PHE A 48 0.42 22.21 -20.06
N GLY A 49 0.33 22.33 -18.73
CA GLY A 49 -0.10 23.57 -18.07
C GLY A 49 0.89 24.72 -18.29
N GLY A 50 2.19 24.45 -18.10
CA GLY A 50 3.25 25.45 -18.31
C GLY A 50 3.44 25.82 -19.78
N GLY A 51 3.38 24.84 -20.69
CA GLY A 51 3.53 25.06 -22.13
C GLY A 51 2.46 25.98 -22.72
N ILE A 52 1.19 25.81 -22.33
CA ILE A 52 0.09 26.65 -22.82
C ILE A 52 0.26 28.11 -22.37
N VAL A 53 0.61 28.33 -21.09
CA VAL A 53 0.81 29.69 -20.55
C VAL A 53 1.98 30.40 -21.22
N LEU A 54 3.10 29.70 -21.43
CA LEU A 54 4.26 30.24 -22.14
C LEU A 54 3.95 30.57 -23.61
N THR A 55 3.15 29.74 -24.27
CA THR A 55 2.73 29.97 -25.66
C THR A 55 1.86 31.22 -25.78
N VAL A 56 0.85 31.36 -24.90
CA VAL A 56 -0.02 32.55 -24.87
C VAL A 56 0.78 33.81 -24.57
N LEU A 57 1.68 33.76 -23.59
CA LEU A 57 2.53 34.90 -23.23
C LEU A 57 3.48 35.30 -24.38
N GLY A 58 4.05 34.32 -25.08
CA GLY A 58 4.90 34.54 -26.25
C GLY A 58 4.17 35.24 -27.39
N VAL A 59 2.92 34.84 -27.67
CA VAL A 59 2.08 35.48 -28.70
C VAL A 59 1.74 36.93 -28.34
N ILE A 60 1.39 37.19 -27.07
CA ILE A 60 1.09 38.55 -26.60
C ILE A 60 2.32 39.46 -26.71
N LEU A 61 3.49 38.97 -26.30
CA LEU A 61 4.75 39.72 -26.39
C LEU A 61 5.16 39.98 -27.84
N ALA A 62 5.04 38.98 -28.72
CA ALA A 62 5.37 39.14 -30.14
C ALA A 62 4.46 40.16 -30.84
N ALA A 63 3.16 40.14 -30.55
CA ALA A 63 2.19 41.10 -31.10
C ALA A 63 2.36 42.52 -30.55
N GLY A 64 2.86 42.66 -29.31
CA GLY A 64 3.04 43.98 -28.68
C GLY A 64 4.37 44.67 -28.95
N THR A 65 5.42 43.93 -29.35
CA THR A 65 6.79 44.47 -29.48
C THR A 65 7.31 44.56 -30.91
N ASP A 66 6.60 44.00 -31.91
CA ASP A 66 7.05 43.86 -33.31
C ASP A 66 8.45 43.23 -33.47
N ASN A 67 8.97 42.61 -32.40
CA ASN A 67 10.32 42.07 -32.34
C ASN A 67 10.29 40.59 -31.90
N PRO A 68 10.13 39.66 -32.86
CA PRO A 68 9.88 38.24 -32.56
C PRO A 68 11.06 37.56 -31.87
N THR A 69 12.29 38.02 -32.08
CA THR A 69 13.51 37.50 -31.44
C THR A 69 13.56 37.82 -29.95
N LEU A 70 13.06 39.00 -29.53
CA LEU A 70 13.03 39.40 -28.13
C LEU A 70 11.95 38.62 -27.36
N ALA A 71 10.78 38.44 -27.99
CA ALA A 71 9.71 37.60 -27.45
C ALA A 71 10.16 36.14 -27.24
N ALA A 72 10.87 35.56 -28.21
CA ALA A 72 11.43 34.21 -28.09
C ALA A 72 12.43 34.09 -26.92
N GLY A 73 13.32 35.07 -26.75
CA GLY A 73 14.29 35.09 -25.65
C GLY A 73 13.61 35.11 -24.27
N VAL A 74 12.59 35.95 -24.10
CA VAL A 74 11.82 36.05 -22.85
C VAL A 74 11.09 34.76 -22.53
N VAL A 75 10.46 34.12 -23.53
CA VAL A 75 9.78 32.83 -23.35
C VAL A 75 10.76 31.72 -22.93
N VAL A 76 11.94 31.66 -23.55
CA VAL A 76 12.97 30.66 -23.20
C VAL A 76 13.48 30.87 -21.77
N VAL A 77 13.73 32.12 -21.37
CA VAL A 77 14.17 32.44 -20.00
C VAL A 77 13.09 32.12 -18.97
N LEU A 78 11.83 32.46 -19.26
CA LEU A 78 10.69 32.11 -18.40
C LEU A 78 10.46 30.60 -18.33
N ALA A 79 10.65 29.88 -19.43
CA ALA A 79 10.55 28.43 -19.47
C ALA A 79 11.64 27.79 -18.59
N ALA A 80 12.90 28.21 -18.76
CA ALA A 80 14.02 27.70 -17.97
C ALA A 80 13.86 28.02 -16.47
N GLY A 81 13.52 29.26 -16.14
CA GLY A 81 13.28 29.69 -14.76
C GLY A 81 12.08 29.00 -14.12
N GLY A 82 10.98 28.85 -14.86
CA GLY A 82 9.78 28.15 -14.42
C GLY A 82 10.03 26.66 -14.18
N LEU A 83 10.80 26.00 -15.04
CA LEU A 83 11.15 24.58 -14.90
C LEU A 83 12.07 24.36 -13.69
N MET A 84 13.03 25.25 -13.47
CA MET A 84 13.92 25.22 -12.31
C MET A 84 13.14 25.45 -11.01
N TYR A 85 12.24 26.44 -10.98
CA TYR A 85 11.39 26.71 -9.82
C TYR A 85 10.41 25.56 -9.53
N ALA A 86 9.82 24.98 -10.58
CA ALA A 86 8.95 23.82 -10.44
C ALA A 86 9.71 22.58 -9.96
N GLY A 87 10.95 22.37 -10.41
CA GLY A 87 11.80 21.28 -9.90
C GLY A 87 12.15 21.43 -8.42
N LEU A 88 12.38 22.66 -7.96
CA LEU A 88 12.71 22.95 -6.55
C LEU A 88 11.48 22.92 -5.63
N ASN A 89 10.29 23.25 -6.14
CA ASN A 89 9.05 23.36 -5.36
C ASN A 89 8.01 22.29 -5.73
N ALA A 90 8.38 21.26 -6.48
CA ALA A 90 7.45 20.18 -6.83
C ALA A 90 6.91 19.56 -5.54
N PRO A 91 5.58 19.61 -5.29
CA PRO A 91 5.02 18.95 -4.13
C PRO A 91 5.29 17.45 -4.23
N GLU A 92 5.66 16.83 -3.11
CA GLU A 92 5.84 15.39 -3.05
C GLU A 92 4.60 14.70 -3.61
N SER A 93 4.83 13.86 -4.61
CA SER A 93 3.76 13.18 -5.30
C SER A 93 3.10 12.20 -4.32
N LYS A 94 1.88 12.55 -3.88
CA LYS A 94 1.12 11.75 -2.92
C LYS A 94 0.63 10.49 -3.62
N LEU A 95 1.48 9.45 -3.60
CA LEU A 95 1.11 8.11 -3.98
C LEU A 95 0.07 7.62 -2.96
N ASP A 96 -1.14 7.30 -3.40
CA ASP A 96 -2.17 6.68 -2.55
C ASP A 96 -1.79 5.20 -2.35
N PRO A 97 -1.24 4.81 -1.18
CA PRO A 97 -0.60 3.51 -1.02
C PRO A 97 -1.58 2.35 -1.17
N ILE A 98 -2.85 2.57 -0.84
CA ILE A 98 -3.89 1.55 -0.88
C ILE A 98 -4.19 1.08 -2.31
N ARG A 99 -3.97 1.95 -3.30
CA ARG A 99 -4.24 1.67 -4.72
C ARG A 99 -3.11 0.90 -5.41
N ILE A 100 -1.94 0.77 -4.78
CA ILE A 100 -0.78 0.11 -5.36
C ILE A 100 -1.08 -1.37 -5.66
N LEU A 101 -1.91 -2.00 -4.81
CA LEU A 101 -2.26 -3.42 -4.92
C LEU A 101 -3.65 -3.66 -5.54
N ASP A 102 -4.32 -2.64 -6.09
CA ASP A 102 -5.65 -2.81 -6.71
C ASP A 102 -5.63 -3.85 -7.84
N VAL A 103 -4.51 -3.94 -8.57
CA VAL A 103 -4.31 -4.95 -9.65
C VAL A 103 -4.36 -6.39 -9.11
N LEU A 104 -4.05 -6.60 -7.82
CA LEU A 104 -4.11 -7.89 -7.13
C LEU A 104 -5.41 -8.06 -6.31
N GLY A 105 -6.38 -7.15 -6.47
CA GLY A 105 -7.62 -7.13 -5.67
C GLY A 105 -7.49 -6.42 -4.33
N GLY A 106 -6.40 -5.65 -4.13
CA GLY A 106 -6.12 -4.88 -2.94
C GLY A 106 -5.26 -5.62 -1.89
N PRO A 107 -4.76 -4.89 -0.88
CA PRO A 107 -3.89 -5.44 0.16
C PRO A 107 -4.53 -6.58 0.97
N GLY A 108 -5.86 -6.52 1.17
CA GLY A 108 -6.59 -7.55 1.92
C GLY A 108 -6.73 -8.88 1.20
N ASN A 109 -6.64 -8.90 -0.14
CA ASN A 109 -6.80 -10.11 -0.95
C ASN A 109 -5.49 -10.93 -1.09
N LEU A 110 -4.37 -10.39 -0.60
CA LEU A 110 -3.13 -11.15 -0.56
C LEU A 110 -3.27 -12.36 0.36
N PRO A 111 -2.55 -13.47 0.11
CA PRO A 111 -2.53 -14.61 1.01
C PRO A 111 -2.10 -14.19 2.41
N ALA A 112 -2.68 -14.78 3.44
CA ALA A 112 -2.49 -14.39 4.84
C ALA A 112 -1.00 -14.21 5.24
N GLY A 113 -0.11 -15.07 4.72
CA GLY A 113 1.33 -15.00 4.95
C GLY A 113 1.98 -13.66 4.53
N TYR A 114 1.39 -12.92 3.59
CA TYR A 114 1.89 -11.62 3.13
C TYR A 114 1.69 -10.48 4.12
N LEU A 115 0.96 -10.72 5.21
CA LEU A 115 0.85 -9.78 6.33
C LEU A 115 2.21 -9.40 6.92
N VAL A 116 3.16 -10.35 6.93
CA VAL A 116 4.51 -10.17 7.48
C VAL A 116 5.55 -9.82 6.41
N TYR A 117 5.11 -9.65 5.15
CA TYR A 117 6.00 -9.38 4.02
C TYR A 117 6.29 -7.89 3.87
N PRO A 118 7.56 -7.43 3.94
CA PRO A 118 7.87 -6.00 3.95
C PRO A 118 7.42 -5.23 2.70
N ALA A 119 7.47 -5.83 1.51
CA ALA A 119 7.08 -5.13 0.30
C ALA A 119 5.56 -4.96 0.22
N ALA A 120 4.78 -5.97 0.63
CA ALA A 120 3.32 -5.84 0.76
C ALA A 120 2.96 -4.76 1.79
N TRP A 121 3.74 -4.66 2.88
CA TRP A 121 3.57 -3.61 3.88
C TRP A 121 3.78 -2.20 3.31
N ARG A 122 4.78 -2.01 2.45
CA ARG A 122 4.99 -0.71 1.77
C ARG A 122 3.92 -0.39 0.73
N ALA A 123 3.20 -1.41 0.26
CA ALA A 123 2.23 -1.31 -0.81
C ALA A 123 0.78 -1.10 -0.30
N GLY A 124 0.58 -0.54 0.89
CA GLY A 124 -0.75 -0.15 1.38
C GLY A 124 -1.36 -1.01 2.49
N MET A 125 -0.61 -1.96 3.05
CA MET A 125 -1.10 -2.81 4.15
C MET A 125 -1.41 -2.04 5.45
N PRO A 126 -0.58 -1.06 5.90
CA PRO A 126 -0.88 -0.26 7.09
C PRO A 126 -2.20 0.49 6.98
N GLU A 127 -2.48 1.05 5.81
CA GLU A 127 -3.68 1.82 5.51
C GLU A 127 -4.91 0.91 5.53
N PHE A 128 -4.81 -0.29 4.96
CA PHE A 128 -5.86 -1.31 5.05
C PHE A 128 -6.13 -1.75 6.50
N LEU A 129 -5.08 -1.89 7.30
CA LEU A 129 -5.15 -2.36 8.69
C LEU A 129 -5.36 -1.21 9.70
N ALA A 130 -5.65 0.01 9.25
CA ALA A 130 -5.76 1.18 10.13
C ALA A 130 -6.79 1.00 11.25
N ARG A 131 -7.84 0.20 11.02
CA ARG A 131 -8.89 -0.11 12.01
C ARG A 131 -8.63 -1.33 12.89
N VAL A 132 -7.54 -2.05 12.62
CA VAL A 132 -7.17 -3.28 13.34
C VAL A 132 -6.31 -2.90 14.54
N SER A 133 -6.60 -3.50 15.70
CA SER A 133 -5.81 -3.25 16.92
C SER A 133 -4.45 -3.94 16.84
N ASP A 134 -3.44 -3.39 17.53
CA ASP A 134 -2.10 -4.01 17.54
C ASP A 134 -2.12 -5.41 18.15
N ARG A 135 -3.05 -5.68 19.09
CA ARG A 135 -3.30 -7.01 19.64
C ARG A 135 -3.80 -7.98 18.57
N GLN A 136 -4.80 -7.58 17.79
CA GLN A 136 -5.32 -8.39 16.68
C GLN A 136 -4.23 -8.67 15.65
N LEU A 137 -3.43 -7.64 15.33
CA LEU A 137 -2.34 -7.75 14.38
C LEU A 137 -1.25 -8.72 14.86
N ALA A 138 -0.91 -8.70 16.14
CA ALA A 138 0.06 -9.64 16.74
C ALA A 138 -0.43 -11.09 16.65
N VAL A 139 -1.72 -11.35 16.96
CA VAL A 139 -2.32 -12.68 16.83
C VAL A 139 -2.37 -13.12 15.36
N ALA A 140 -2.80 -12.24 14.45
CA ALA A 140 -2.84 -12.52 13.02
C ALA A 140 -1.44 -12.86 12.48
N ALA A 141 -0.40 -12.11 12.87
CA ALA A 141 0.97 -12.38 12.47
C ALA A 141 1.46 -13.77 12.92
N ARG A 142 1.04 -14.27 14.08
CA ARG A 142 1.35 -15.64 14.53
C ARG A 142 0.66 -16.70 13.66
N LEU A 143 -0.59 -16.47 13.30
CA LEU A 143 -1.43 -17.42 12.56
C LEU A 143 -1.30 -17.36 11.04
N CYS A 144 -0.61 -16.36 10.50
CA CYS A 144 -0.56 -16.08 9.05
C CYS A 144 -0.03 -17.22 8.17
N ARG A 145 0.82 -18.10 8.72
CA ARG A 145 1.37 -19.28 8.02
C ARG A 145 0.39 -20.45 7.99
N GLU A 146 -0.43 -20.58 9.03
CA GLU A 146 -1.36 -21.70 9.21
C GLU A 146 -2.70 -21.44 8.52
N HIS A 147 -3.03 -20.16 8.29
CA HIS A 147 -4.28 -19.78 7.65
C HIS A 147 -4.16 -19.84 6.11
N PRO A 148 -4.96 -20.67 5.42
CA PRO A 148 -4.89 -20.81 3.97
C PRO A 148 -5.60 -19.68 3.20
N GLY A 149 -6.30 -18.79 3.91
CA GLY A 149 -7.10 -17.71 3.32
C GLY A 149 -6.32 -16.43 3.04
N SER A 150 -7.07 -15.36 2.76
CA SER A 150 -6.53 -14.02 2.54
C SER A 150 -6.19 -13.31 3.86
N VAL A 151 -5.45 -12.20 3.78
CA VAL A 151 -5.21 -11.31 4.93
C VAL A 151 -6.53 -10.80 5.51
N ALA A 152 -7.50 -10.45 4.66
CA ALA A 152 -8.81 -9.98 5.09
C ALA A 152 -9.57 -11.05 5.88
N ASP A 153 -9.53 -12.30 5.44
CA ASP A 153 -10.19 -13.42 6.13
C ASP A 153 -9.53 -13.72 7.48
N LEU A 154 -8.20 -13.69 7.52
CA LEU A 154 -7.45 -13.86 8.76
C LEU A 154 -7.81 -12.77 9.78
N VAL A 155 -7.83 -11.51 9.37
CA VAL A 155 -8.18 -10.38 10.25
C VAL A 155 -9.62 -10.51 10.75
N ARG A 156 -10.56 -10.89 9.87
CA ARG A 156 -11.95 -11.17 10.26
C ARG A 156 -12.05 -12.31 11.27
N LEU A 157 -11.31 -13.40 11.06
CA LEU A 157 -11.26 -14.53 11.98
C LEU A 157 -10.75 -14.12 13.36
N VAL A 158 -9.67 -13.33 13.42
CA VAL A 158 -9.12 -12.84 14.69
C VAL A 158 -10.09 -11.88 15.38
N ALA A 159 -10.75 -10.99 14.63
CA ALA A 159 -11.77 -10.10 15.17
C ALA A 159 -12.97 -10.87 15.76
N THR A 160 -13.45 -11.90 15.06
CA THR A 160 -14.52 -12.79 15.55
C THR A 160 -14.07 -13.57 16.78
N ALA A 161 -12.84 -14.07 16.81
CA ALA A 161 -12.29 -14.79 17.96
C ALA A 161 -12.17 -13.88 19.19
N GLU A 162 -11.80 -12.62 19.00
CA GLU A 162 -11.74 -11.63 20.07
C GLU A 162 -13.13 -11.25 20.59
N ALA A 163 -14.11 -11.06 19.70
CA ALA A 163 -15.49 -10.82 20.08
C ALA A 163 -16.05 -11.98 20.91
N HIS A 164 -15.83 -13.22 20.46
CA HIS A 164 -16.22 -14.42 21.18
C HIS A 164 -15.53 -14.54 22.54
N ALA A 165 -14.24 -14.20 22.62
CA ALA A 165 -13.52 -14.19 23.89
C ALA A 165 -14.10 -13.14 24.87
N HIS A 166 -14.53 -11.97 24.39
CA HIS A 166 -15.16 -10.94 25.23
C HIS A 166 -16.52 -11.39 25.76
N GLU A 167 -17.33 -12.06 24.95
CA GLU A 167 -18.63 -12.61 25.39
C GLU A 167 -18.48 -13.60 26.55
N HIS A 168 -17.38 -14.37 26.55
CA HIS A 168 -17.10 -15.41 27.56
C HIS A 168 -16.17 -14.94 28.69
N ALA A 169 -15.75 -13.67 28.67
CA ALA A 169 -14.79 -13.17 29.65
C ALA A 169 -15.41 -12.87 31.03
N TRP A 170 -16.74 -12.79 31.15
CA TRP A 170 -17.50 -12.54 32.40
C TRP A 170 -16.82 -11.53 33.35
N GLY A 171 -16.42 -10.38 32.82
CA GLY A 171 -15.81 -9.29 33.61
C GLY A 171 -14.29 -9.37 33.80
N ARG A 172 -13.60 -10.35 33.19
CA ARG A 172 -12.13 -10.42 33.13
C ARG A 172 -11.59 -9.75 31.86
N PRO A 173 -10.38 -9.19 31.89
CA PRO A 173 -9.75 -8.67 30.67
C PRO A 173 -9.33 -9.82 29.75
N VAL A 174 -9.73 -9.75 28.48
CA VAL A 174 -9.33 -10.72 27.45
C VAL A 174 -7.84 -10.57 27.13
N THR A 175 -7.12 -11.67 27.18
CA THR A 175 -5.68 -11.72 26.89
C THR A 175 -5.37 -12.09 25.44
N GLU A 176 -4.20 -11.70 24.92
CA GLU A 176 -3.74 -12.11 23.57
C GLU A 176 -3.72 -13.63 23.41
N ALA A 177 -3.32 -14.35 24.46
CA ALA A 177 -3.24 -15.81 24.46
C ALA A 177 -4.61 -16.49 24.30
N GLU A 178 -5.66 -15.92 24.89
CA GLU A 178 -7.03 -16.42 24.75
C GLU A 178 -7.53 -16.24 23.32
N VAL A 179 -7.36 -15.03 22.76
CA VAL A 179 -7.74 -14.74 21.36
C VAL A 179 -6.99 -15.66 20.40
N HIS A 180 -5.68 -15.84 20.61
CA HIS A 180 -4.87 -16.78 19.81
C HIS A 180 -5.39 -18.21 19.91
N ARG A 181 -5.72 -18.70 21.10
CA ARG A 181 -6.23 -20.07 21.30
C ARG A 181 -7.55 -20.30 20.56
N PHE A 182 -8.48 -19.34 20.61
CA PHE A 182 -9.74 -19.43 19.88
C PHE A 182 -9.53 -19.35 18.36
N ALA A 183 -8.73 -18.40 17.89
CA ALA A 183 -8.42 -18.24 16.47
C ALA A 183 -7.68 -19.45 15.89
N GLN A 184 -6.76 -20.04 16.64
CA GLN A 184 -6.05 -21.26 16.24
C GLN A 184 -7.00 -22.46 16.12
N ARG A 185 -7.94 -22.63 17.07
CA ARG A 185 -8.97 -23.68 16.98
C ARG A 185 -9.85 -23.50 15.75
N ALA A 186 -10.33 -22.29 15.51
CA ALA A 186 -11.15 -21.99 14.33
C ALA A 186 -10.37 -22.26 13.04
N THR A 187 -9.09 -21.88 12.98
CA THR A 187 -8.22 -22.14 11.82
C THR A 187 -7.99 -23.64 11.61
N ALA A 188 -7.76 -24.40 12.68
CA ALA A 188 -7.61 -25.86 12.62
C ALA A 188 -8.90 -26.57 12.19
N GLU A 189 -10.07 -26.07 12.61
CA GLU A 189 -11.37 -26.58 12.18
C GLU A 189 -11.63 -26.28 10.71
N TRP A 190 -11.33 -25.06 10.27
CA TRP A 190 -11.37 -24.68 8.85
C TRP A 190 -10.44 -25.57 8.01
N ALA A 191 -9.22 -25.84 8.46
CA ALA A 191 -8.29 -26.73 7.76
C ALA A 191 -8.82 -28.17 7.62
N ARG A 192 -9.69 -28.64 8.53
CA ARG A 192 -10.33 -29.96 8.42
C ARG A 192 -11.50 -29.98 7.43
N ILE A 193 -12.24 -28.87 7.35
CA ILE A 193 -13.45 -28.75 6.52
C ILE A 193 -13.10 -28.32 5.09
N ALA A 194 -12.02 -27.55 4.92
CA ALA A 194 -11.57 -27.09 3.63
C ALA A 194 -11.25 -28.30 2.73
N PRO A 195 -11.83 -28.37 1.52
CA PRO A 195 -11.46 -29.40 0.56
C PRO A 195 -9.96 -29.26 0.28
N VAL A 196 -9.20 -30.34 0.51
CA VAL A 196 -7.76 -30.39 0.21
C VAL A 196 -7.60 -29.97 -1.23
N SER A 197 -7.07 -28.78 -1.46
CA SER A 197 -6.69 -28.35 -2.80
C SER A 197 -5.60 -29.30 -3.24
N MET A 198 -5.88 -30.15 -4.25
CA MET A 198 -4.91 -30.97 -4.97
C MET A 198 -3.82 -30.06 -5.55
N ASN A 199 -2.80 -29.72 -4.75
CA ASN A 199 -1.55 -29.11 -5.22
C ASN A 199 -0.35 -29.49 -4.32
N ALA A 200 -0.51 -30.49 -3.44
CA ALA A 200 0.59 -31.08 -2.68
C ALA A 200 1.07 -32.43 -3.28
N GLN A 201 1.00 -32.58 -4.61
CA GLN A 201 1.65 -33.67 -5.35
C GLN A 201 2.38 -33.10 -6.56
N ALA A 202 3.48 -32.38 -6.29
CA ALA A 202 4.56 -32.16 -7.25
C ALA A 202 5.86 -32.08 -6.46
N GLY A 203 6.27 -33.23 -5.93
CA GLY A 203 7.56 -33.51 -5.33
C GLY A 203 7.93 -34.95 -5.65
#